data_AF-A0A1H7SQD6-F1
#
_entry.id   AF-A0A1H7SQD6-F1
#
_cell.length_a   1.000
_cell.length_b   1.000
_cell.length_c   1.000
_cell.angle_alpha   90.00
_cell.angle_beta   90.00
_cell.angle_gamma   90.00
#
_symmetry.space_group_name_H-M   'P 1'
#
loop_
_entity.id
_entity.type
_entity.pdbx_description
1 polymer ?
#
loop_
_entity_poly.entity_id
_entity_poly.type
_entity_poly.pdbx_seq_one_letter_code
_entity_poly.pdbx_strand_id
1 'polypeptide(L)'
;MANGMEHFQRMVQQFLNEHGDEFDSPMEAIDFFTRMYNEEIETGGDFAQSETDVTRSMDKLDEAQSATSFSKKRKLLKEATSIWPENWDAQSMLIDTDMDTDLISLIEQYKFLEKRARKNWHKTTDRIGYRNVEERPYLRLKGKLAFLLMEMGMIDHALEHLLELYKIDESDALGTRYKIMALYVRKFDWKSAWRFYQKAEGADEDDQLLLHILILAVLTDRRDVAKILLEKLVKVNPSIGMVLADDMWPIEDLYDDEITQAPSYQPFSYQSLLIALRDVLYVIIENEYLFEWLKKETFKLLPKDQIVKTDHQPFYGEIDPSANLKLQEFFHSLRDEPSNPLRGMRIDRVRILHHAGLRTFEDFADKTEKQVLGLQGIGPVTIKELKANGVAFRK
;
A
#
# COMPACT_ATOMS: atom_id res chain seq x y z
N MET A 1 6.84 -12.99 12.64
CA MET A 1 6.65 -12.90 14.12
C MET A 1 5.19 -13.08 14.55
N ALA A 2 4.16 -12.65 13.79
CA ALA A 2 2.75 -12.84 14.17
C ALA A 2 2.31 -14.31 14.28
N ASN A 3 2.80 -15.20 13.40
CA ASN A 3 2.34 -16.59 13.35
C ASN A 3 2.78 -17.47 14.52
N GLY A 4 4.00 -17.30 15.05
CA GLY A 4 4.46 -18.08 16.21
C GLY A 4 3.63 -17.80 17.48
N MET A 5 3.16 -16.56 17.66
CA MET A 5 2.26 -16.22 18.75
C MET A 5 0.85 -16.81 18.54
N GLU A 6 0.33 -16.81 17.31
CA GLU A 6 -0.95 -17.44 17.00
C GLU A 6 -0.90 -18.97 17.13
N HIS A 7 0.22 -19.58 16.74
CA HIS A 7 0.49 -20.99 16.95
C HIS A 7 0.48 -21.32 18.45
N PHE A 8 1.22 -20.54 19.25
CA PHE A 8 1.19 -20.68 20.72
C PHE A 8 -0.22 -20.49 21.30
N GLN A 9 -0.95 -19.46 20.88
CA GLN A 9 -2.33 -19.23 21.35
C GLN A 9 -3.26 -20.40 21.03
N ARG A 10 -3.11 -21.03 19.86
CA ARG A 10 -3.88 -22.23 19.48
C ARG A 10 -3.50 -23.44 20.34
N MET A 11 -2.20 -23.67 20.58
CA MET A 11 -1.75 -24.74 21.47
C MET A 11 -2.28 -24.55 22.90
N VAL A 12 -2.23 -23.32 23.43
CA VAL A 12 -2.82 -22.96 24.73
C VAL A 12 -4.32 -23.25 24.74
N GLN A 13 -5.06 -22.82 23.71
CA GLN A 13 -6.50 -23.04 23.64
C GLN A 13 -6.86 -24.52 23.54
N GLN A 14 -6.07 -25.30 22.80
CA GLN A 14 -6.22 -26.75 22.73
C GLN A 14 -5.96 -27.40 24.09
N PHE A 15 -4.88 -27.03 24.78
CA PHE A 15 -4.58 -27.51 26.12
C PHE A 15 -5.72 -27.22 27.09
N LEU A 16 -6.28 -26.01 27.05
CA LEU A 16 -7.44 -25.64 27.86
C LEU A 16 -8.68 -26.49 27.55
N ASN A 17 -8.91 -26.83 26.29
CA ASN A 17 -10.04 -27.66 25.90
C ASN A 17 -9.88 -29.12 26.32
N GLU A 18 -8.65 -29.65 26.32
CA GLU A 18 -8.35 -31.05 26.65
C GLU A 18 -8.15 -31.28 28.15
N HIS A 19 -7.52 -30.34 28.83
CA HIS A 19 -7.03 -30.47 30.21
C HIS A 19 -7.50 -29.35 31.14
N GLY A 20 -8.28 -28.37 30.68
CA GLY A 20 -8.68 -27.23 31.50
C GLY A 20 -9.46 -27.61 32.76
N ASP A 21 -10.23 -28.69 32.71
CA ASP A 21 -10.98 -29.24 33.85
C ASP A 21 -10.07 -29.91 34.90
N GLU A 22 -8.78 -30.09 34.62
CA GLU A 22 -7.79 -30.65 35.55
C GLU A 22 -7.18 -29.58 36.49
N PHE A 23 -7.51 -28.30 36.28
CA PHE A 23 -6.95 -27.16 37.04
C PHE A 23 -8.05 -26.38 37.77
N ASP A 24 -7.70 -25.68 38.86
CA ASP A 24 -8.67 -24.90 39.64
C ASP A 24 -9.13 -23.64 38.87
N SER A 25 -8.35 -23.20 37.88
CA SER A 25 -8.72 -22.09 36.99
C SER A 25 -8.03 -22.16 35.62
N PRO A 26 -8.62 -21.52 34.58
CA PRO A 26 -7.97 -21.39 33.28
C PRO A 26 -6.60 -20.69 33.34
N MET A 27 -6.42 -19.74 34.26
CA MET A 27 -5.16 -19.02 34.43
C MET A 27 -4.05 -19.95 34.93
N GLU A 28 -4.39 -20.87 35.84
CA GLU A 28 -3.46 -21.87 36.36
C GLU A 28 -3.07 -22.88 35.27
N ALA A 29 -4.03 -23.33 34.47
CA ALA A 29 -3.77 -24.19 33.31
C ALA A 29 -2.85 -23.49 32.28
N ILE A 30 -3.06 -22.20 32.00
CA ILE A 30 -2.22 -21.42 31.08
C ILE A 30 -0.81 -21.26 31.64
N ASP A 31 -0.66 -20.95 32.93
CA ASP A 31 0.65 -20.79 33.56
C ASP A 31 1.42 -22.11 33.58
N PHE A 32 0.74 -23.22 33.90
CA PHE A 32 1.30 -24.56 33.81
C PHE A 32 1.78 -24.87 32.38
N PHE A 33 0.92 -24.66 31.38
CA PHE A 33 1.27 -24.88 29.97
C PHE A 33 2.46 -24.03 29.54
N THR A 34 2.48 -22.74 29.92
CA THR A 34 3.54 -21.80 29.56
C THR A 34 4.88 -22.23 30.15
N ARG A 35 4.91 -22.72 31.39
CA ARG A 35 6.12 -23.26 32.01
C ARG A 35 6.65 -24.49 31.27
N MET A 36 5.78 -25.47 31.00
CA MET A 36 6.18 -26.66 30.24
C MET A 36 6.71 -26.30 28.85
N TYR A 37 6.03 -25.38 28.16
CA TYR A 37 6.43 -24.91 26.84
C TYR A 37 7.82 -24.25 26.85
N ASN A 38 8.08 -23.38 27.83
CA ASN A 38 9.37 -22.72 27.96
C ASN A 38 10.49 -23.69 28.34
N GLU A 39 10.24 -24.66 29.24
CA GLU A 39 11.22 -25.68 29.65
C GLU A 39 11.66 -26.57 28.46
N GLU A 40 10.72 -27.00 27.62
CA GLU A 40 11.02 -27.77 26.40
C GLU A 40 11.83 -26.95 25.40
N ILE A 41 11.49 -25.67 25.19
CA ILE A 41 12.29 -24.78 24.33
C ILE A 41 13.72 -24.59 24.87
N GLU A 42 13.88 -24.37 26.18
CA GLU A 42 15.19 -24.16 26.81
C GLU A 42 16.09 -25.39 26.71
N THR A 43 15.50 -26.58 26.75
CA THR A 43 16.20 -27.86 26.61
C THR A 43 16.45 -28.28 25.16
N GLY A 44 15.97 -27.49 24.20
CA GLY A 44 16.07 -27.80 22.77
C GLY A 44 15.19 -28.98 22.34
N GLY A 45 14.18 -29.31 23.15
CA GLY A 45 13.15 -30.28 22.82
C GLY A 45 12.14 -29.73 21.81
N ASP A 46 11.46 -30.64 21.13
CA ASP A 46 10.30 -30.30 20.32
C ASP A 46 9.07 -30.45 21.23
N PHE A 47 8.31 -29.37 21.46
CA PHE A 47 7.16 -29.40 22.35
C PHE A 47 6.03 -30.22 21.69
N ALA A 48 6.10 -31.54 21.87
CA ALA A 48 5.16 -32.48 21.29
C ALA A 48 3.90 -32.59 22.15
N GLN A 49 2.97 -31.64 21.97
CA GLN A 49 1.57 -31.91 22.31
C GLN A 49 0.96 -32.87 21.30
N SER A 50 -0.27 -33.34 21.54
CA SER A 50 -1.01 -34.23 20.63
C SER A 50 -0.98 -33.68 19.19
N GLU A 51 -0.18 -34.32 18.34
CA GLU A 51 0.03 -33.90 16.95
C GLU A 51 -1.31 -33.99 16.19
N THR A 52 -1.94 -32.85 15.92
CA THR A 52 -3.23 -32.78 15.21
C THR A 52 -3.02 -32.46 13.73
N ASP A 53 -4.06 -32.63 12.92
CA ASP A 53 -4.05 -32.11 11.54
C ASP A 53 -3.84 -30.59 11.51
N VAL A 54 -4.36 -29.85 12.50
CA VAL A 54 -4.23 -28.39 12.59
C VAL A 54 -2.77 -27.99 12.82
N THR A 55 -2.13 -28.54 13.86
CA THR A 55 -0.74 -28.18 14.21
C THR A 55 0.22 -28.59 13.10
N ARG A 56 0.11 -29.80 12.56
CA ARG A 56 0.93 -30.25 11.42
C ARG A 56 0.78 -29.38 10.19
N SER A 57 -0.43 -28.93 9.89
CA SER A 57 -0.67 -28.04 8.76
C SER A 57 -0.05 -26.65 9.00
N MET A 58 -0.10 -26.15 10.23
CA MET A 58 0.54 -24.88 10.61
C MET A 58 2.06 -24.96 10.55
N ASP A 59 2.68 -26.05 11.02
CA ASP A 59 4.12 -26.24 10.92
C ASP A 59 4.58 -26.19 9.46
N LYS A 60 3.82 -26.83 8.55
CA LYS A 60 4.09 -26.76 7.11
C LYS A 60 3.92 -25.36 6.54
N LEU A 61 2.96 -24.57 7.04
CA LEU A 61 2.79 -23.17 6.67
C LEU A 61 3.98 -22.32 7.12
N ASP A 62 4.46 -22.49 8.35
CA ASP A 62 5.59 -21.74 8.90
C ASP A 62 6.92 -22.12 8.21
N GLU A 63 7.11 -23.42 7.91
CA GLU A 63 8.19 -23.88 7.03
C GLU A 63 8.12 -23.24 5.64
N ALA A 64 6.90 -23.11 5.08
CA ALA A 64 6.71 -22.51 3.76
C ALA A 64 7.04 -21.03 3.75
N GLN A 65 6.67 -20.29 4.80
CA GLN A 65 7.01 -18.87 4.97
C GLN A 65 8.52 -18.63 5.04
N SER A 66 9.22 -19.53 5.71
CA SER A 66 10.68 -19.48 5.86
C SER A 66 11.44 -19.99 4.63
N ALA A 67 10.75 -20.63 3.68
CA ALA A 67 11.38 -21.19 2.49
C ALA A 67 11.79 -20.11 1.49
N THR A 68 13.07 -20.10 1.11
CA THR A 68 13.63 -19.22 0.07
C THR A 68 13.30 -19.69 -1.34
N SER A 69 13.13 -21.00 -1.54
CA SER A 69 12.78 -21.58 -2.85
C SER A 69 11.28 -21.56 -3.07
N PHE A 70 10.86 -20.96 -4.19
CA PHE A 70 9.46 -20.93 -4.61
C PHE A 70 8.85 -22.32 -4.78
N SER A 71 9.60 -23.25 -5.38
CA SER A 71 9.17 -24.64 -5.57
C SER A 71 8.96 -25.35 -4.22
N LYS A 72 9.89 -25.16 -3.27
CA LYS A 72 9.76 -25.70 -1.91
C LYS A 72 8.55 -25.11 -1.19
N LYS A 73 8.38 -23.78 -1.24
CA LYS A 73 7.23 -23.07 -0.66
C LYS A 73 5.91 -23.64 -1.19
N ARG A 74 5.76 -23.75 -2.52
CA ARG A 74 4.55 -24.31 -3.15
C ARG A 74 4.29 -25.77 -2.73
N LYS A 75 5.33 -26.59 -2.60
CA LYS A 75 5.21 -27.98 -2.14
C LYS A 75 4.69 -28.05 -0.70
N LEU A 76 5.29 -27.29 0.21
CA LEU A 76 4.91 -27.25 1.62
C LEU A 76 3.46 -26.75 1.80
N LEU A 77 3.05 -25.74 1.03
CA LEU A 77 1.65 -25.25 1.05
C LEU A 77 0.65 -26.29 0.54
N LYS A 78 1.02 -27.09 -0.48
CA LYS A 78 0.20 -28.24 -0.91
C LYS A 78 0.08 -29.31 0.17
N GLU A 79 1.17 -29.59 0.89
CA GLU A 79 1.16 -30.52 2.03
C GLU A 79 0.26 -29.98 3.16
N ALA A 80 0.45 -28.72 3.56
CA ALA A 80 -0.35 -28.04 4.58
C ALA A 80 -1.86 -28.09 4.27
N THR A 81 -2.24 -27.74 3.05
CA THR A 81 -3.65 -27.73 2.61
C THR A 81 -4.24 -29.13 2.40
N SER A 82 -3.40 -30.15 2.24
CA SER A 82 -3.85 -31.55 2.18
C SER A 82 -4.11 -32.12 3.58
N ILE A 83 -3.29 -31.73 4.57
CA ILE A 83 -3.46 -32.11 5.97
C ILE A 83 -4.70 -31.44 6.56
N TRP A 84 -4.84 -30.12 6.38
CA TRP A 84 -5.97 -29.34 6.89
C TRP A 84 -6.54 -28.44 5.78
N PRO A 85 -7.62 -28.87 5.10
CA PRO A 85 -8.21 -28.13 3.99
C PRO A 85 -8.75 -26.73 4.35
N GLU A 86 -9.10 -26.52 5.63
CA GLU A 86 -9.56 -25.25 6.21
C GLU A 86 -8.40 -24.37 6.72
N ASN A 87 -7.14 -24.71 6.47
CA ASN A 87 -6.03 -23.79 6.67
C ASN A 87 -6.10 -22.64 5.64
N TRP A 88 -6.91 -21.63 5.95
CA TRP A 88 -7.22 -20.52 5.03
C TRP A 88 -6.00 -19.68 4.67
N ASP A 89 -5.05 -19.51 5.60
CA ASP A 89 -3.80 -18.81 5.33
C ASP A 89 -2.92 -19.60 4.35
N ALA A 90 -2.80 -20.92 4.51
CA ALA A 90 -2.08 -21.77 3.57
C ALA A 90 -2.74 -21.82 2.18
N GLN A 91 -4.09 -21.89 2.13
CA GLN A 91 -4.84 -21.82 0.87
C GLN A 91 -4.61 -20.48 0.16
N SER A 92 -4.68 -19.37 0.89
CA SER A 92 -4.42 -18.04 0.34
C SER A 92 -3.00 -17.91 -0.18
N MET A 93 -2.00 -18.33 0.60
CA MET A 93 -0.61 -18.27 0.18
C MET A 93 -0.33 -19.17 -1.03
N LEU A 94 -0.99 -20.34 -1.11
CA LEU A 94 -0.86 -21.23 -2.26
C LEU A 94 -1.34 -20.57 -3.55
N ILE A 95 -2.45 -19.81 -3.50
CA ILE A 95 -2.92 -19.02 -4.65
C ILE A 95 -1.85 -18.02 -5.10
N ASP A 96 -1.19 -17.33 -4.18
CA ASP A 96 -0.13 -16.35 -4.53
C ASP A 96 1.13 -17.00 -5.12
N THR A 97 1.32 -18.30 -4.91
CA THR A 97 2.45 -19.03 -5.53
C THR A 97 2.21 -19.44 -6.99
N ASP A 98 1.17 -18.93 -7.63
CA ASP A 98 0.94 -19.15 -9.05
C ASP A 98 1.28 -17.89 -9.85
N MET A 99 2.55 -17.79 -10.30
CA MET A 99 3.07 -16.62 -11.02
C MET A 99 2.46 -16.44 -12.41
N ASP A 100 1.87 -17.49 -12.97
CA ASP A 100 1.28 -17.48 -14.32
C ASP A 100 -0.22 -17.15 -14.29
N THR A 101 -0.80 -16.99 -13.10
CA THR A 101 -2.21 -16.68 -12.93
C THR A 101 -2.48 -15.23 -13.32
N ASP A 102 -3.36 -15.04 -14.30
CA ASP A 102 -3.83 -13.71 -14.68
C ASP A 102 -4.74 -13.11 -13.59
N LEU A 103 -4.88 -11.78 -13.58
CA LEU A 103 -5.63 -11.06 -12.55
C LEU A 103 -7.11 -11.46 -12.47
N ILE A 104 -7.75 -11.82 -13.59
CA ILE A 104 -9.15 -12.24 -13.59
C ILE A 104 -9.26 -13.58 -12.86
N SER A 105 -8.41 -14.53 -13.24
CA SER A 105 -8.33 -15.84 -12.59
C SER A 105 -7.96 -15.73 -11.11
N LEU A 106 -7.05 -14.81 -10.74
CA LEU A 106 -6.66 -14.56 -9.35
C LEU A 106 -7.85 -14.13 -8.50
N ILE A 107 -8.63 -13.15 -8.98
CA ILE A 107 -9.81 -12.64 -8.27
C ILE A 107 -10.87 -13.74 -8.12
N GLU A 108 -11.13 -14.53 -9.18
CA GLU A 108 -12.10 -15.61 -9.12
C GLU A 108 -11.68 -16.73 -8.14
N GLN A 109 -10.39 -17.05 -8.07
CA GLN A 109 -9.85 -17.97 -7.07
C GLN A 109 -10.09 -17.45 -5.64
N TYR A 110 -9.82 -16.16 -5.39
CA TYR A 110 -10.06 -15.55 -4.09
C TYR A 110 -11.53 -15.45 -3.72
N LYS A 111 -12.42 -15.11 -4.66
CA LYS A 111 -13.88 -15.14 -4.44
C LYS A 111 -14.37 -16.55 -4.09
N PHE A 112 -13.88 -17.55 -4.80
CA PHE A 112 -14.23 -18.95 -4.51
C PHE A 112 -13.76 -19.36 -3.11
N LEU A 113 -12.51 -19.01 -2.75
CA LEU A 113 -11.95 -19.32 -1.44
C LEU A 113 -12.69 -18.59 -0.32
N GLU A 114 -12.98 -17.29 -0.46
CA GLU A 114 -13.75 -16.51 0.53
C GLU A 114 -15.13 -17.12 0.75
N LYS A 115 -15.84 -17.52 -0.32
CA LYS A 115 -17.15 -18.15 -0.20
C LYS A 115 -17.10 -19.47 0.56
N ARG A 116 -16.02 -20.25 0.40
CA ARG A 116 -15.82 -21.51 1.12
C ARG A 116 -15.50 -21.24 2.59
N ALA A 117 -14.55 -20.34 2.84
CA ALA A 117 -14.12 -19.96 4.18
C ALA A 117 -15.26 -19.31 4.99
N ARG A 118 -16.05 -18.43 4.37
CA ARG A 118 -17.24 -17.80 4.99
C ARG A 118 -18.25 -18.82 5.47
N LYS A 119 -18.52 -19.86 4.67
CA LYS A 119 -19.43 -20.95 5.07
C LYS A 119 -18.89 -21.75 6.25
N ASN A 120 -17.58 -21.96 6.32
CA ASN A 120 -16.95 -22.63 7.46
C ASN A 120 -17.03 -21.73 8.70
N TRP A 121 -16.55 -20.48 8.61
CA TRP A 121 -16.59 -19.48 9.66
C TRP A 121 -17.99 -19.32 10.29
N HIS A 122 -19.05 -19.25 9.47
CA HIS A 122 -20.43 -19.20 9.96
C HIS A 122 -20.88 -20.42 10.78
N LYS A 123 -20.27 -21.59 10.56
CA LYS A 123 -20.62 -22.85 11.22
C LYS A 123 -19.77 -23.14 12.45
N THR A 124 -18.53 -22.66 12.46
CA THR A 124 -17.49 -23.11 13.41
C THR A 124 -17.09 -22.05 14.42
N THR A 125 -17.59 -20.82 14.31
CA THR A 125 -17.17 -19.70 15.17
C THR A 125 -18.35 -18.89 15.69
N ASP A 126 -18.12 -18.22 16.83
CA ASP A 126 -19.09 -17.35 17.47
C ASP A 126 -19.18 -15.95 16.82
N ARG A 127 -18.29 -15.66 15.87
CA ARG A 127 -18.27 -14.43 15.06
C ARG A 127 -18.05 -13.19 15.92
N ILE A 128 -17.06 -13.27 16.80
CA ILE A 128 -16.68 -12.21 17.74
C ILE A 128 -15.49 -11.36 17.25
N GLY A 129 -15.08 -11.55 15.99
CA GLY A 129 -14.09 -10.71 15.34
C GLY A 129 -12.65 -11.13 15.64
N TYR A 130 -11.70 -10.21 15.45
CA TYR A 130 -10.28 -10.54 15.40
C TYR A 130 -9.68 -10.96 16.74
N ARG A 131 -10.41 -10.73 17.85
CA ARG A 131 -10.04 -11.25 19.17
C ARG A 131 -10.02 -12.77 19.22
N ASN A 132 -10.87 -13.43 18.43
CA ASN A 132 -10.88 -14.89 18.31
C ASN A 132 -9.84 -15.37 17.29
N VAL A 133 -8.84 -16.12 17.76
CA VAL A 133 -7.75 -16.65 16.93
C VAL A 133 -8.28 -17.56 15.81
N GLU A 134 -9.40 -18.25 16.05
CA GLU A 134 -10.04 -19.11 15.05
C GLU A 134 -10.65 -18.34 13.88
N GLU A 135 -11.02 -17.07 14.08
CA GLU A 135 -11.65 -16.25 13.06
C GLU A 135 -10.63 -15.51 12.19
N ARG A 136 -9.44 -15.22 12.72
CA ARG A 136 -8.42 -14.39 12.05
C ARG A 136 -8.07 -14.88 10.64
N PRO A 137 -7.88 -16.18 10.36
CA PRO A 137 -7.57 -16.63 9.00
C PRO A 137 -8.67 -16.28 7.98
N TYR A 138 -9.95 -16.40 8.37
CA TYR A 138 -11.05 -15.97 7.50
C TYR A 138 -11.08 -14.44 7.32
N LEU A 139 -10.90 -13.68 8.40
CA LEU A 139 -10.92 -12.22 8.34
C LEU A 139 -9.77 -11.67 7.48
N ARG A 140 -8.55 -12.23 7.61
CA ARG A 140 -7.39 -11.92 6.76
C ARG A 140 -7.68 -12.23 5.29
N LEU A 141 -8.23 -13.41 5.00
CA LEU A 141 -8.62 -13.81 3.64
C LEU A 141 -9.65 -12.85 3.04
N LYS A 142 -10.68 -12.49 3.81
CA LYS A 142 -11.70 -11.53 3.37
C LYS A 142 -11.12 -10.15 3.12
N GLY A 143 -10.22 -9.68 3.99
CA GLY A 143 -9.50 -8.41 3.85
C GLY A 143 -8.65 -8.39 2.60
N LYS A 144 -7.91 -9.48 2.34
CA LYS A 144 -7.10 -9.63 1.14
C LYS A 144 -7.92 -9.56 -0.15
N LEU A 145 -9.04 -10.28 -0.23
CA LEU A 145 -9.95 -10.17 -1.36
C LEU A 145 -10.44 -8.73 -1.54
N ALA A 146 -10.80 -8.06 -0.45
CA ALA A 146 -11.27 -6.67 -0.51
C ALA A 146 -10.19 -5.70 -1.02
N PHE A 147 -8.94 -5.87 -0.59
CA PHE A 147 -7.80 -5.06 -1.04
C PHE A 147 -7.50 -5.30 -2.52
N LEU A 148 -7.50 -6.57 -2.98
CA LEU A 148 -7.36 -6.89 -4.40
C LEU A 148 -8.48 -6.24 -5.24
N LEU A 149 -9.73 -6.32 -4.79
CA LEU A 149 -10.86 -5.67 -5.47
C LEU A 149 -10.68 -4.14 -5.53
N MET A 150 -10.16 -3.52 -4.47
CA MET A 150 -9.88 -2.09 -4.40
C MET A 150 -8.77 -1.68 -5.40
N GLU A 151 -7.68 -2.44 -5.47
CA GLU A 151 -6.57 -2.22 -6.41
C GLU A 151 -7.05 -2.32 -7.86
N MET A 152 -7.93 -3.27 -8.15
CA MET A 152 -8.51 -3.46 -9.50
C MET A 152 -9.61 -2.45 -9.84
N GLY A 153 -9.93 -1.52 -8.94
CA GLY A 153 -10.96 -0.51 -9.17
C GLY A 153 -12.40 -1.02 -9.07
N MET A 154 -12.62 -2.23 -8.53
CA MET A 154 -13.95 -2.78 -8.25
C MET A 154 -14.52 -2.19 -6.95
N ILE A 155 -14.66 -0.87 -6.93
CA ILE A 155 -14.86 -0.03 -5.73
C ILE A 155 -16.05 -0.50 -4.88
N ASP A 156 -17.22 -0.76 -5.48
CA ASP A 156 -18.42 -1.15 -4.71
C ASP A 156 -18.27 -2.52 -4.05
N HIS A 157 -17.62 -3.47 -4.73
CA HIS A 157 -17.39 -4.81 -4.19
C HIS A 157 -16.36 -4.75 -3.05
N ALA A 158 -15.28 -3.99 -3.23
CA ALA A 158 -14.29 -3.78 -2.16
C ALA A 158 -14.93 -3.16 -0.91
N LEU A 159 -15.76 -2.13 -1.12
CA LEU A 159 -16.44 -1.43 -0.03
C LEU A 159 -17.43 -2.33 0.71
N GLU A 160 -18.18 -3.18 0.01
CA GLU A 160 -19.07 -4.18 0.63
C GLU A 160 -18.30 -5.11 1.58
N HIS A 161 -17.18 -5.68 1.10
CA HIS A 161 -16.36 -6.57 1.91
C HIS A 161 -15.74 -5.87 3.13
N LEU A 162 -15.25 -4.64 2.97
CA LEU A 162 -14.63 -3.89 4.06
C LEU A 162 -15.64 -3.42 5.10
N LEU A 163 -16.82 -2.96 4.70
CA LEU A 163 -17.88 -2.59 5.63
C LEU A 163 -18.40 -3.80 6.41
N GLU A 164 -18.48 -4.98 5.76
CA GLU A 164 -18.81 -6.22 6.46
C GLU A 164 -17.71 -6.59 7.47
N LEU A 165 -16.43 -6.49 7.09
CA LEU A 165 -15.30 -6.72 8.00
C LEU A 165 -15.32 -5.79 9.21
N TYR A 166 -15.48 -4.49 8.99
CA TYR A 166 -15.53 -3.49 10.06
C TYR A 166 -16.72 -3.72 11.01
N LYS A 167 -17.81 -4.29 10.52
CA LYS A 167 -18.96 -4.69 11.35
C LYS A 167 -18.68 -5.96 12.16
N ILE A 168 -17.89 -6.89 11.62
CA ILE A 168 -17.50 -8.13 12.32
C ILE A 168 -16.47 -7.82 13.41
N ASP A 169 -15.51 -6.94 13.12
CA ASP A 169 -14.44 -6.56 14.04
C ASP A 169 -14.36 -5.03 14.18
N GLU A 170 -15.11 -4.49 15.14
CA GLU A 170 -15.09 -3.05 15.45
C GLU A 170 -13.74 -2.58 16.03
N SER A 171 -12.89 -3.51 16.50
CA SER A 171 -11.52 -3.17 16.92
C SER A 171 -10.61 -2.77 15.75
N ASP A 172 -11.06 -3.02 14.52
CA ASP A 172 -10.39 -2.68 13.28
C ASP A 172 -8.94 -3.19 13.21
N ALA A 173 -8.71 -4.44 13.62
CA ALA A 173 -7.37 -5.00 13.71
C ALA A 173 -6.63 -5.08 12.35
N LEU A 174 -7.39 -5.03 11.24
CA LEU A 174 -6.87 -5.02 9.87
C LEU A 174 -6.77 -3.61 9.26
N GLY A 175 -7.06 -2.55 10.02
CA GLY A 175 -6.98 -1.17 9.54
C GLY A 175 -7.94 -0.87 8.37
N THR A 176 -9.10 -1.52 8.34
CA THR A 176 -10.09 -1.39 7.28
C THR A 176 -10.69 0.02 7.20
N ARG A 177 -10.71 0.78 8.30
CA ARG A 177 -11.26 2.15 8.32
C ARG A 177 -10.60 3.08 7.31
N TYR A 178 -9.29 2.93 7.09
CA TYR A 178 -8.55 3.75 6.14
C TYR A 178 -8.95 3.43 4.70
N LYS A 179 -9.04 2.14 4.37
CA LYS A 179 -9.46 1.67 3.04
C LYS A 179 -10.93 2.04 2.75
N ILE A 180 -11.81 1.94 3.75
CA ILE A 180 -13.22 2.39 3.63
C ILE A 180 -13.27 3.89 3.30
N MET A 181 -12.50 4.71 4.02
CA MET A 181 -12.48 6.15 3.78
C MET A 181 -11.90 6.48 2.40
N ALA A 182 -10.81 5.84 1.99
CA ALA A 182 -10.24 5.97 0.65
C ALA A 182 -11.25 5.62 -0.46
N LEU A 183 -12.01 4.54 -0.29
CA LEU A 183 -13.05 4.16 -1.26
C LEU A 183 -14.17 5.21 -1.31
N TYR A 184 -14.57 5.82 -0.19
CA TYR A 184 -15.52 6.92 -0.24
C TYR A 184 -14.97 8.16 -0.96
N VAL A 185 -13.67 8.47 -0.80
CA VAL A 185 -13.00 9.51 -1.59
C VAL A 185 -13.08 9.20 -3.07
N ARG A 186 -12.73 7.97 -3.49
CA ARG A 186 -12.79 7.52 -4.89
C ARG A 186 -14.20 7.54 -5.48
N LYS A 187 -15.24 7.44 -4.64
CA LYS A 187 -16.66 7.58 -5.03
C LYS A 187 -17.18 9.01 -5.01
N PHE A 188 -16.41 9.96 -4.50
CA PHE A 188 -16.87 11.30 -4.15
C PHE A 188 -18.11 11.30 -3.23
N ASP A 189 -18.28 10.26 -2.40
CA ASP A 189 -19.47 10.09 -1.55
C ASP A 189 -19.28 10.73 -0.17
N TRP A 190 -19.44 12.05 -0.13
CA TRP A 190 -19.33 12.80 1.12
C TRP A 190 -20.26 12.30 2.22
N LYS A 191 -21.51 11.97 1.88
CA LYS A 191 -22.54 11.69 2.89
C LYS A 191 -22.17 10.43 3.67
N SER A 192 -21.73 9.39 2.97
CA SER A 192 -21.30 8.14 3.60
C SER A 192 -19.98 8.32 4.33
N ALA A 193 -19.00 9.02 3.72
CA ALA A 193 -17.71 9.32 4.34
C ALA A 193 -17.86 10.07 5.67
N TRP A 194 -18.62 11.17 5.66
CA TRP A 194 -18.83 12.00 6.84
C TRP A 194 -19.52 11.23 7.96
N ARG A 195 -20.55 10.43 7.63
CA ARG A 195 -21.24 9.60 8.62
C ARG A 195 -20.31 8.52 9.20
N PHE A 196 -19.43 7.94 8.40
CA PHE A 196 -18.44 6.97 8.87
C PHE A 196 -17.42 7.67 9.78
N TYR A 197 -16.83 8.77 9.31
CA TYR A 197 -15.87 9.58 10.06
C TYR A 197 -16.40 9.99 11.44
N GLN A 198 -17.65 10.46 11.53
CA GLN A 198 -18.26 10.86 12.81
C GLN A 198 -18.47 9.70 13.80
N LYS A 199 -18.52 8.46 13.31
CA LYS A 199 -18.74 7.27 14.15
C LYS A 199 -17.45 6.56 14.53
N ALA A 200 -16.41 6.70 13.71
CA ALA A 200 -15.12 6.07 13.95
C ALA A 200 -14.48 6.67 15.22
N GLU A 201 -14.09 5.80 16.14
CA GLU A 201 -13.43 6.20 17.38
C GLU A 201 -12.07 6.87 17.08
N GLY A 202 -11.81 8.01 17.75
CA GLY A 202 -10.56 8.76 17.58
C GLY A 202 -10.37 9.40 16.20
N ALA A 203 -11.41 9.48 15.36
CA ALA A 203 -11.26 9.92 13.97
C ALA A 203 -10.75 11.36 13.82
N ASP A 204 -10.92 12.22 14.82
CA ASP A 204 -10.42 13.60 14.78
C ASP A 204 -9.03 13.78 15.41
N GLU A 205 -8.42 12.69 15.85
CA GLU A 205 -7.04 12.57 16.29
C GLU A 205 -6.23 11.68 15.33
N ASP A 206 -6.84 11.16 14.26
CA ASP A 206 -6.26 10.26 13.28
C ASP A 206 -5.94 10.98 11.97
N ASP A 207 -4.66 11.06 11.62
CA ASP A 207 -4.16 11.83 10.48
C ASP A 207 -4.63 11.28 9.14
N GLN A 208 -4.69 9.96 8.98
CA GLN A 208 -5.15 9.35 7.73
C GLN A 208 -6.64 9.56 7.51
N LEU A 209 -7.48 9.36 8.53
CA LEU A 209 -8.92 9.62 8.42
C LEU A 209 -9.20 11.11 8.17
N LEU A 210 -8.50 11.99 8.88
CA LEU A 210 -8.56 13.44 8.68
C LEU A 210 -8.18 13.83 7.25
N LEU A 211 -7.08 13.29 6.72
CA LEU A 211 -6.61 13.60 5.37
C LEU A 211 -7.63 13.17 4.31
N HIS A 212 -8.16 11.96 4.39
CA HIS A 212 -9.14 11.50 3.41
C HIS A 212 -10.45 12.31 3.45
N ILE A 213 -11.00 12.58 4.65
CA ILE A 213 -12.24 13.37 4.75
C ILE A 213 -11.99 14.83 4.34
N LEU A 214 -10.80 15.37 4.60
CA LEU A 214 -10.38 16.68 4.12
C LEU A 214 -10.35 16.75 2.60
N ILE A 215 -9.67 15.80 1.93
CA ILE A 215 -9.62 15.71 0.47
C ILE A 215 -11.04 15.72 -0.09
N LEU A 216 -11.93 14.89 0.46
CA LEU A 216 -13.31 14.82 -0.01
C LEU A 216 -14.11 16.11 0.29
N ALA A 217 -13.84 16.80 1.41
CA ALA A 217 -14.45 18.09 1.72
C ALA A 217 -14.09 19.15 0.67
N VAL A 218 -12.82 19.20 0.27
CA VAL A 218 -12.33 20.13 -0.78
C VAL A 218 -12.99 19.82 -2.12
N LEU A 219 -12.96 18.55 -2.53
CA LEU A 219 -13.47 18.11 -3.83
C LEU A 219 -15.00 18.19 -3.94
N THR A 220 -15.71 18.28 -2.82
CA THR A 220 -17.18 18.46 -2.78
C THR A 220 -17.62 19.87 -2.36
N ASP A 221 -16.72 20.86 -2.45
CA ASP A 221 -16.94 22.29 -2.18
C ASP A 221 -17.46 22.63 -0.78
N ARG A 222 -16.98 21.90 0.24
CA ARG A 222 -17.35 22.10 1.64
C ARG A 222 -16.31 22.95 2.35
N ARG A 223 -16.12 24.16 1.84
CA ARG A 223 -14.99 25.04 2.18
C ARG A 223 -14.79 25.28 3.67
N ASP A 224 -15.86 25.56 4.42
CA ASP A 224 -15.75 25.84 5.86
C ASP A 224 -15.35 24.59 6.65
N VAL A 225 -15.93 23.43 6.30
CA VAL A 225 -15.60 22.15 6.92
C VAL A 225 -14.17 21.73 6.56
N ALA A 226 -13.75 21.93 5.31
CA ALA A 226 -12.40 21.63 4.86
C ALA A 226 -11.34 22.42 5.66
N LYS A 227 -11.57 23.70 5.94
CA LYS A 227 -10.65 24.50 6.77
C LYS A 227 -10.52 23.96 8.19
N ILE A 228 -11.65 23.62 8.82
CA ILE A 228 -11.66 23.04 10.18
C ILE A 228 -10.91 21.70 10.20
N LEU A 229 -11.16 20.84 9.21
CA LEU A 229 -10.47 19.55 9.09
C LEU A 229 -8.97 19.72 8.86
N LEU A 230 -8.56 20.72 8.06
CA LEU A 230 -7.16 21.03 7.83
C LEU A 230 -6.46 21.53 9.10
N GLU A 231 -7.10 22.42 9.87
CA GLU A 231 -6.56 22.87 11.17
C GLU A 231 -6.32 21.69 12.11
N LYS A 232 -7.24 20.72 12.15
CA LYS A 232 -7.08 19.48 12.91
C LYS A 232 -5.92 18.64 12.38
N LEU A 233 -5.86 18.43 11.05
CA LEU A 233 -4.80 17.65 10.42
C LEU A 233 -3.41 18.23 10.72
N VAL A 234 -3.22 19.55 10.53
CA VAL A 234 -1.94 20.23 10.80
C VAL A 234 -1.54 20.09 12.28
N LYS A 235 -2.52 20.13 13.20
CA LYS A 235 -2.27 19.94 14.63
C LYS A 235 -1.83 18.51 14.96
N VAL A 236 -2.47 17.50 14.35
CA VAL A 236 -2.16 16.08 14.58
C VAL A 236 -0.86 15.67 13.91
N ASN A 237 -0.66 16.10 12.66
CA ASN A 237 0.48 15.73 11.83
C ASN A 237 0.95 16.93 10.99
N PRO A 238 1.88 17.76 11.52
CA PRO A 238 2.42 18.91 10.78
C PRO A 238 3.29 18.51 9.58
N SER A 239 3.68 17.23 9.45
CA SER A 239 4.42 16.73 8.27
C SER A 239 3.62 16.79 6.97
N ILE A 240 2.32 17.13 7.01
CA ILE A 240 1.58 17.51 5.80
C ILE A 240 2.22 18.70 5.06
N GLY A 241 2.96 19.55 5.78
CA GLY A 241 3.78 20.58 5.16
C GLY A 241 4.90 20.03 4.28
N MET A 242 5.48 18.88 4.64
CA MET A 242 6.52 18.20 3.84
C MET A 242 5.92 17.61 2.56
N VAL A 243 4.73 17.01 2.65
CA VAL A 243 3.98 16.48 1.48
C VAL A 243 3.69 17.57 0.46
N LEU A 244 3.52 18.81 0.91
CA LEU A 244 3.13 19.97 0.10
C LEU A 244 4.30 20.96 -0.13
N ALA A 245 5.53 20.58 0.23
CA ALA A 245 6.70 21.45 0.19
C ALA A 245 7.05 21.89 -1.25
N ASP A 246 6.95 20.95 -2.18
CA ASP A 246 7.23 21.17 -3.59
C ASP A 246 6.01 21.68 -4.36
N ASP A 247 6.18 21.98 -5.64
CA ASP A 247 5.11 22.45 -6.53
C ASP A 247 4.28 21.30 -7.13
N MET A 248 4.48 20.07 -6.62
CA MET A 248 3.73 18.88 -7.02
C MET A 248 3.67 17.84 -5.89
N TRP A 249 2.77 16.87 -6.03
CA TRP A 249 2.70 15.72 -5.13
C TRP A 249 4.04 14.94 -5.12
N PRO A 250 4.45 14.36 -3.98
CA PRO A 250 5.68 13.55 -3.88
C PRO A 250 5.46 12.16 -4.50
N ILE A 251 5.30 12.10 -5.82
CA ILE A 251 4.95 10.86 -6.54
C ILE A 251 6.00 9.77 -6.34
N GLU A 252 7.28 10.13 -6.27
CA GLU A 252 8.36 9.17 -6.03
C GLU A 252 8.18 8.47 -4.67
N ASP A 253 7.99 9.23 -3.61
CA ASP A 253 7.79 8.68 -2.26
C ASP A 253 6.48 7.89 -2.13
N LEU A 254 5.45 8.23 -2.91
CA LEU A 254 4.18 7.47 -2.95
C LEU A 254 4.35 6.08 -3.57
N TYR A 255 5.35 5.89 -4.43
CA TYR A 255 5.69 4.60 -5.04
C TYR A 255 6.88 3.90 -4.36
N ASP A 256 7.51 4.53 -3.37
CA ASP A 256 8.61 3.94 -2.64
C ASP A 256 8.07 2.90 -1.64
N ASP A 257 8.33 1.63 -1.91
CA ASP A 257 7.96 0.53 -1.02
C ASP A 257 8.79 0.52 0.27
N GLU A 258 10.01 1.07 0.26
CA GLU A 258 10.83 1.21 1.48
C GLU A 258 10.18 2.18 2.47
N ILE A 259 9.39 3.13 1.97
CA ILE A 259 8.62 4.09 2.76
C ILE A 259 7.22 3.54 3.03
N THR A 260 6.44 3.31 1.98
CA THR A 260 4.99 3.03 2.10
C THR A 260 4.67 1.59 2.51
N GLN A 261 5.63 0.67 2.42
CA GLN A 261 5.52 -0.72 2.85
C GLN A 261 6.62 -1.10 3.86
N ALA A 262 7.15 -0.12 4.59
CA ALA A 262 8.22 -0.37 5.55
C ALA A 262 7.81 -1.43 6.60
N PRO A 263 8.76 -2.19 7.15
CA PRO A 263 8.48 -3.23 8.16
C PRO A 263 7.76 -2.73 9.41
N SER A 264 7.90 -1.44 9.72
CA SER A 264 7.27 -0.78 10.87
C SER A 264 6.48 0.44 10.41
N TYR A 265 5.22 0.50 10.80
CA TYR A 265 4.37 1.67 10.63
C TYR A 265 4.74 2.77 11.63
N GLN A 266 4.87 4.00 11.14
CA GLN A 266 5.09 5.20 11.95
C GLN A 266 3.83 6.09 11.94
N PRO A 267 3.03 6.09 13.02
CA PRO A 267 1.85 6.94 13.10
C PRO A 267 2.22 8.43 13.16
N PHE A 268 1.32 9.30 12.67
CA PHE A 268 1.47 10.77 12.74
C PHE A 268 2.77 11.28 12.10
N SER A 269 3.15 10.70 10.97
CA SER A 269 4.41 10.96 10.29
C SER A 269 4.21 11.32 8.82
N TYR A 270 5.31 11.65 8.12
CA TYR A 270 5.29 11.75 6.66
C TYR A 270 4.84 10.43 6.01
N GLN A 271 5.32 9.29 6.54
CA GLN A 271 4.98 7.95 6.04
C GLN A 271 3.48 7.67 6.12
N SER A 272 2.80 8.00 7.23
CA SER A 272 1.36 7.73 7.38
C SER A 272 0.52 8.54 6.40
N LEU A 273 0.93 9.78 6.08
CA LEU A 273 0.26 10.60 5.06
C LEU A 273 0.45 10.03 3.65
N LEU A 274 1.65 9.57 3.32
CA LEU A 274 1.92 8.92 2.03
C LEU A 274 1.11 7.64 1.84
N ILE A 275 0.99 6.81 2.88
CA ILE A 275 0.16 5.61 2.86
C ILE A 275 -1.30 5.96 2.54
N ALA A 276 -1.86 6.98 3.20
CA ALA A 276 -3.22 7.45 2.94
C ALA A 276 -3.40 7.98 1.51
N LEU A 277 -2.46 8.79 1.02
CA LEU A 277 -2.52 9.36 -0.33
C LEU A 277 -2.39 8.29 -1.42
N ARG A 278 -1.58 7.25 -1.21
CA ARG A 278 -1.41 6.13 -2.14
C ARG A 278 -2.74 5.44 -2.45
N ASP A 279 -3.60 5.27 -1.44
CA ASP A 279 -4.92 4.64 -1.60
C ASP A 279 -5.91 5.45 -2.46
N VAL A 280 -5.63 6.75 -2.64
CA VAL A 280 -6.42 7.69 -3.44
C VAL A 280 -5.62 8.32 -4.57
N LEU A 281 -4.51 7.70 -4.98
CA LEU A 281 -3.57 8.26 -5.96
C LEU A 281 -4.25 8.73 -7.26
N TYR A 282 -5.18 7.92 -7.78
CA TYR A 282 -5.97 8.23 -8.98
C TYR A 282 -6.84 9.49 -8.87
N VAL A 283 -7.16 9.92 -7.64
CA VAL A 283 -7.94 11.13 -7.39
C VAL A 283 -7.03 12.35 -7.31
N ILE A 284 -5.82 12.21 -6.77
CA ILE A 284 -4.96 13.36 -6.46
C ILE A 284 -4.01 13.73 -7.59
N ILE A 285 -3.51 12.75 -8.37
CA ILE A 285 -2.42 12.97 -9.34
C ILE A 285 -2.79 13.95 -10.47
N GLU A 286 -4.07 13.97 -10.87
CA GLU A 286 -4.57 14.88 -11.92
C GLU A 286 -5.27 16.13 -11.34
N ASN A 287 -5.31 16.27 -10.01
CA ASN A 287 -6.10 17.32 -9.36
C ASN A 287 -5.23 18.47 -8.84
N GLU A 288 -4.82 19.34 -9.77
CA GLU A 288 -4.04 20.54 -9.47
C GLU A 288 -4.76 21.47 -8.47
N TYR A 289 -6.08 21.60 -8.59
CA TYR A 289 -6.87 22.42 -7.66
C TYR A 289 -6.76 21.94 -6.21
N LEU A 290 -6.85 20.63 -5.97
CA LEU A 290 -6.72 20.03 -4.65
C LEU A 290 -5.33 20.32 -4.07
N PHE A 291 -4.28 20.11 -4.86
CA PHE A 291 -2.91 20.35 -4.42
C PHE A 291 -2.69 21.82 -4.03
N GLU A 292 -3.06 22.74 -4.92
CA GLU A 292 -2.91 24.19 -4.69
C GLU A 292 -3.73 24.66 -3.49
N TRP A 293 -4.96 24.16 -3.33
CA TRP A 293 -5.79 24.50 -2.17
C TRP A 293 -5.15 24.00 -0.87
N LEU A 294 -4.74 22.73 -0.83
CA LEU A 294 -4.11 22.14 0.36
C LEU A 294 -2.83 22.88 0.72
N LYS A 295 -1.93 23.10 -0.26
CA LYS A 295 -0.66 23.79 -0.06
C LYS A 295 -0.87 25.21 0.48
N LYS A 296 -1.73 25.99 -0.19
CA LYS A 296 -2.03 27.36 0.18
C LYS A 296 -2.61 27.48 1.58
N GLU A 297 -3.61 26.66 1.92
CA GLU A 297 -4.25 26.75 3.24
C GLU A 297 -3.36 26.17 4.34
N THR A 298 -2.57 25.12 4.06
CA THR A 298 -1.64 24.52 5.03
C THR A 298 -0.56 25.51 5.44
N PHE A 299 0.06 26.21 4.49
CA PHE A 299 1.13 27.17 4.79
C PHE A 299 0.66 28.48 5.42
N LYS A 300 -0.66 28.72 5.53
CA LYS A 300 -1.17 29.78 6.41
C LYS A 300 -1.16 29.37 7.88
N LEU A 301 -1.24 28.07 8.15
CA LEU A 301 -1.34 27.50 9.50
C LEU A 301 0.03 27.13 10.07
N LEU A 302 0.98 26.74 9.22
CA LEU A 302 2.32 26.38 9.67
C LEU A 302 3.18 27.62 9.95
N PRO A 303 3.93 27.64 11.07
CA PRO A 303 5.00 28.61 11.30
C PRO A 303 6.04 28.57 10.18
N LYS A 304 6.62 29.74 9.82
CA LYS A 304 7.57 29.83 8.70
C LYS A 304 8.82 28.94 8.87
N ASP A 305 9.20 28.65 10.11
CA ASP A 305 10.31 27.80 10.52
C ASP A 305 9.99 26.29 10.43
N GLN A 306 8.71 25.91 10.34
CA GLN A 306 8.27 24.53 10.13
C GLN A 306 8.04 24.19 8.65
N ILE A 307 8.18 25.18 7.76
CA ILE A 307 8.21 24.95 6.31
C ILE A 307 9.63 24.45 5.98
N VAL A 308 9.89 23.19 6.34
CA VAL A 308 11.13 22.51 5.95
C VAL A 308 10.96 22.11 4.50
N LYS A 309 11.64 22.82 3.59
CA LYS A 309 11.93 22.26 2.28
C LYS A 309 12.84 21.07 2.52
N THR A 310 12.42 19.88 2.15
CA THR A 310 13.34 18.75 2.08
C THR A 310 14.43 19.11 1.09
N ASP A 311 15.69 19.10 1.53
CA ASP A 311 16.86 19.05 0.64
C ASP A 311 16.95 17.69 -0.09
N HIS A 312 15.82 16.97 -0.23
CA HIS A 312 15.66 16.07 -1.34
C HIS A 312 15.65 16.96 -2.57
N GLN A 313 16.82 17.12 -3.17
CA GLN A 313 16.86 17.30 -4.61
C GLN A 313 16.00 16.15 -5.15
N PRO A 314 14.83 16.41 -5.78
CA PRO A 314 14.35 15.44 -6.74
C PRO A 314 15.53 15.16 -7.67
N PHE A 315 15.63 13.98 -8.27
CA PHE A 315 16.77 13.62 -9.13
C PHE A 315 17.01 14.63 -10.30
N TYR A 316 16.13 15.62 -10.45
CA TYR A 316 16.37 16.89 -11.13
C TYR A 316 17.13 17.89 -10.23
N GLY A 317 18.45 17.89 -10.38
CA GLY A 317 19.34 18.86 -9.73
C GLY A 317 18.91 20.32 -9.90
N GLU A 318 19.23 21.13 -8.89
CA GLU A 318 19.07 22.59 -8.79
C GLU A 318 17.82 23.18 -9.48
N ILE A 319 16.81 23.50 -8.67
CA ILE A 319 15.58 24.20 -9.09
C ILE A 319 15.94 25.66 -9.46
N ASP A 320 16.29 25.82 -10.72
CA ASP A 320 16.30 27.08 -11.46
C ASP A 320 14.85 27.59 -11.62
N PRO A 321 14.53 28.86 -11.30
CA PRO A 321 13.21 29.48 -11.47
C PRO A 321 12.58 29.35 -12.86
N SER A 322 13.32 28.91 -13.88
CA SER A 322 12.81 28.53 -15.19
C SER A 322 12.17 27.12 -15.26
N ALA A 323 12.18 26.33 -14.19
CA ALA A 323 11.71 24.93 -14.18
C ALA A 323 10.21 24.75 -14.49
N ASN A 324 9.37 25.75 -14.21
CA ASN A 324 7.95 25.71 -14.57
C ASN A 324 7.73 25.76 -16.10
N LEU A 325 8.66 26.38 -16.85
CA LEU A 325 8.70 26.26 -18.32
C LEU A 325 9.20 24.87 -18.78
N LYS A 326 10.16 24.27 -18.05
CA LYS A 326 10.82 23.02 -18.44
C LYS A 326 9.89 21.79 -18.40
N LEU A 327 8.89 21.75 -17.53
CA LEU A 327 7.95 20.62 -17.45
C LEU A 327 6.95 20.64 -18.63
N GLN A 328 6.40 21.81 -18.96
CA GLN A 328 5.56 21.98 -20.14
C GLN A 328 6.34 21.70 -21.43
N GLU A 329 7.59 22.17 -21.52
CA GLU A 329 8.50 21.87 -22.64
C GLU A 329 8.86 20.38 -22.73
N PHE A 330 9.06 19.69 -21.60
CA PHE A 330 9.33 18.26 -21.58
C PHE A 330 8.11 17.46 -22.05
N PHE A 331 6.91 17.74 -21.54
CA PHE A 331 5.69 17.10 -22.02
C PHE A 331 5.40 17.45 -23.49
N HIS A 332 5.74 18.66 -23.93
CA HIS A 332 5.69 19.03 -25.35
C HIS A 332 6.68 18.20 -26.19
N SER A 333 7.88 17.93 -25.67
CA SER A 333 8.89 17.09 -26.32
C SER A 333 8.53 15.60 -26.42
N LEU A 334 7.49 15.16 -25.71
CA LEU A 334 6.93 13.81 -25.82
C LEU A 334 5.76 13.74 -26.82
N ARG A 335 5.29 14.88 -27.35
CA ARG A 335 4.21 14.90 -28.34
C ARG A 335 4.72 14.46 -29.71
N ASP A 336 3.92 13.66 -30.39
CA ASP A 336 4.18 13.22 -31.76
C ASP A 336 3.77 14.31 -32.77
N GLU A 337 4.50 15.41 -32.78
CA GLU A 337 4.24 16.57 -33.65
C GLU A 337 5.45 16.85 -34.56
N PRO A 338 5.26 17.20 -35.86
CA PRO A 338 6.37 17.44 -36.79
C PRO A 338 7.37 18.53 -36.36
N SER A 339 6.92 19.51 -35.55
CA SER A 339 7.73 20.58 -34.95
C SER A 339 8.68 20.09 -33.85
N ASN A 340 8.50 18.87 -33.36
CA ASN A 340 9.30 18.29 -32.29
C ASN A 340 10.42 17.40 -32.89
N PRO A 341 11.72 17.73 -32.69
CA PRO A 341 12.81 16.88 -33.14
C PRO A 341 12.91 15.56 -32.36
N LEU A 342 12.27 15.49 -31.18
CA LEU A 342 12.34 14.35 -30.27
C LEU A 342 11.19 13.34 -30.40
N ARG A 343 10.25 13.60 -31.31
CA ARG A 343 9.05 12.77 -31.50
C ARG A 343 9.37 11.30 -31.76
N GLY A 344 8.55 10.42 -31.18
CA GLY A 344 8.65 8.96 -31.37
C GLY A 344 9.88 8.30 -30.76
N MET A 345 10.75 9.04 -30.07
CA MET A 345 11.94 8.46 -29.42
C MET A 345 11.61 7.90 -28.03
N ARG A 346 12.41 6.90 -27.61
CA ARG A 346 12.32 6.31 -26.27
C ARG A 346 12.58 7.37 -25.20
N ILE A 347 11.75 7.38 -24.15
CA ILE A 347 11.71 8.45 -23.14
C ILE A 347 13.04 8.71 -22.43
N ASP A 348 13.84 7.67 -22.21
CA ASP A 348 15.17 7.77 -21.61
C ASP A 348 16.16 8.56 -22.50
N ARG A 349 16.08 8.39 -23.83
CA ARG A 349 16.90 9.15 -24.80
C ARG A 349 16.44 10.60 -24.88
N VAL A 350 15.13 10.82 -24.91
CA VAL A 350 14.52 12.16 -24.86
C VAL A 350 15.01 12.91 -23.61
N ARG A 351 15.00 12.24 -22.45
CA ARG A 351 15.50 12.81 -21.18
C ARG A 351 16.98 13.18 -21.26
N ILE A 352 17.84 12.31 -21.79
CA ILE A 352 19.28 12.59 -21.91
C ILE A 352 19.53 13.80 -22.82
N LEU A 353 18.84 13.89 -23.98
CA LEU A 353 18.96 15.00 -24.91
C LEU A 353 18.44 16.32 -24.29
N HIS A 354 17.31 16.25 -23.59
CA HIS A 354 16.72 17.40 -22.91
C HIS A 354 17.62 17.94 -21.78
N HIS A 355 18.27 17.04 -21.02
CA HIS A 355 19.24 17.40 -19.98
C HIS A 355 20.51 18.03 -20.57
N ALA A 356 20.89 17.62 -21.78
CA ALA A 356 21.99 18.23 -22.53
C ALA A 356 21.62 19.58 -23.19
N GLY A 357 20.39 20.07 -22.99
CA GLY A 357 19.89 21.31 -23.58
C GLY A 357 19.51 21.18 -25.06
N LEU A 358 19.23 19.98 -25.55
CA LEU A 358 18.90 19.71 -26.96
C LEU A 358 17.41 19.42 -27.10
N ARG A 359 16.60 20.46 -27.34
CA ARG A 359 15.14 20.40 -27.28
C ARG A 359 14.49 20.75 -28.61
N THR A 360 15.06 21.70 -29.33
CA THR A 360 14.57 22.25 -30.59
C THR A 360 15.52 21.94 -31.75
N PHE A 361 15.05 22.09 -32.99
CA PHE A 361 15.90 21.94 -34.17
C PHE A 361 17.11 22.90 -34.15
N GLU A 362 16.95 24.09 -33.57
CA GLU A 362 18.00 25.10 -33.46
C GLU A 362 19.10 24.67 -32.49
N ASP A 363 18.75 24.07 -31.34
CA ASP A 363 19.73 23.58 -30.37
C ASP A 363 20.69 22.54 -30.97
N PHE A 364 20.16 21.70 -31.87
CA PHE A 364 20.96 20.71 -32.60
C PHE A 364 21.81 21.32 -33.71
N ALA A 365 21.37 22.43 -34.32
CA ALA A 365 22.12 23.12 -35.37
C ALA A 365 23.46 23.67 -34.87
N ASP A 366 23.58 23.90 -33.56
CA ASP A 366 24.80 24.37 -32.90
C ASP A 366 25.72 23.24 -32.42
N LYS A 367 25.29 21.98 -32.50
CA LYS A 367 26.08 20.81 -32.08
C LYS A 367 26.50 19.95 -33.26
N THR A 368 27.71 19.41 -33.17
CA THR A 368 28.18 18.36 -34.09
C THR A 368 27.64 16.99 -33.67
N GLU A 369 27.48 16.07 -34.63
CA GLU A 369 27.05 14.70 -34.37
C GLU A 369 27.95 13.98 -33.34
N LYS A 370 29.26 14.26 -33.37
CA LYS A 370 30.23 13.71 -32.41
C LYS A 370 29.99 14.18 -30.98
N GLN A 371 29.55 15.43 -30.80
CA GLN A 371 29.24 15.97 -29.47
C GLN A 371 27.98 15.33 -28.90
N VAL A 372 26.96 15.10 -29.73
CA VAL A 372 25.72 14.44 -29.30
C VAL A 372 25.92 12.95 -29.01
N LEU A 373 26.76 12.26 -29.81
CA LEU A 373 27.21 10.88 -29.52
C LEU A 373 28.07 10.76 -28.27
N GLY A 374 28.67 11.86 -27.80
CA GLY A 374 29.45 11.89 -26.56
C GLY A 374 28.60 11.82 -25.29
N LEU A 375 27.28 11.94 -25.39
CA LEU A 375 26.36 11.86 -24.26
C LEU A 375 26.15 10.39 -23.85
N GLN A 376 26.38 10.08 -22.57
CA GLN A 376 26.20 8.73 -22.05
C GLN A 376 24.75 8.26 -22.24
N GLY A 377 24.58 7.12 -22.92
CA GLY A 377 23.26 6.57 -23.26
C GLY A 377 22.70 7.00 -24.62
N ILE A 378 23.41 7.87 -25.36
CA ILE A 378 23.10 8.21 -26.75
C ILE A 378 23.98 7.40 -27.69
N GLY A 379 23.36 6.70 -28.64
CA GLY A 379 24.05 5.86 -29.62
C GLY A 379 23.72 6.24 -31.07
N PRO A 380 24.33 5.55 -32.05
CA PRO A 380 24.10 5.80 -33.48
C PRO A 380 22.63 5.70 -33.90
N VAL A 381 21.84 4.88 -33.19
CA VAL A 381 20.39 4.74 -33.42
C VAL A 381 19.68 6.06 -33.13
N THR A 382 19.99 6.72 -32.01
CA THR A 382 19.39 8.01 -31.65
C THR A 382 19.73 9.09 -32.67
N ILE A 383 20.97 9.10 -33.19
CA ILE A 383 21.36 10.04 -34.25
C ILE A 383 20.55 9.80 -35.54
N LYS A 384 20.31 8.54 -35.89
CA LYS A 384 19.50 8.18 -37.05
C LYS A 384 18.05 8.64 -36.88
N GLU A 385 17.48 8.45 -35.68
CA GLU A 385 16.14 8.92 -35.32
C GLU A 385 16.04 10.45 -35.41
N LEU A 386 17.02 11.18 -34.86
CA LEU A 386 17.09 12.64 -34.95
C LEU A 386 17.14 13.12 -36.42
N LYS A 387 17.99 12.52 -37.26
CA LYS A 387 18.07 12.84 -38.70
C LYS A 387 16.75 12.53 -39.43
N ALA A 388 16.12 11.41 -39.11
CA ALA A 388 14.80 11.05 -39.66
C ALA A 388 13.72 12.07 -39.23
N ASN A 389 13.87 12.66 -38.06
CA ASN A 389 12.99 13.70 -37.55
C ASN A 389 13.25 15.10 -38.15
N GLY A 390 14.30 15.26 -38.98
CA GLY A 390 14.65 16.50 -39.67
C GLY A 390 15.77 17.30 -39.01
N VAL A 391 16.46 16.73 -38.03
CA VAL A 391 17.56 17.42 -37.31
C VAL A 391 18.78 17.56 -38.20
N ALA A 392 19.25 18.80 -38.36
CA ALA A 392 20.51 19.13 -39.00
C ALA A 392 21.57 19.47 -37.94
N PHE A 393 22.69 18.75 -37.94
CA PHE A 393 23.81 19.01 -37.05
C PHE A 393 24.79 20.01 -37.67
N ARG A 394 25.53 20.72 -36.82
CA ARG A 394 26.70 21.50 -37.22
C ARG A 394 27.72 20.60 -37.91
N LYS A 395 28.24 21.07 -39.05
CA LYS A 395 29.29 20.38 -39.81
C LYS A 395 30.62 20.35 -39.08
#